data_AF-A0A1X4HWI1-F1
#
_entry.id   AF-A0A1X4HWI1-F1
#
_cell.length_a   1.000
_cell.length_b   1.000
_cell.length_c   1.000
_cell.angle_alpha   90.00
_cell.angle_beta   90.00
_cell.angle_gamma   90.00
#
_symmetry.space_group_name_H-M   'P 1'
#
loop_
_entity.id
_entity.type
_entity.pdbx_description
1 polymer ?
#
loop_
_entity_poly.entity_id
_entity_poly.type
_entity_poly.pdbx_seq_one_letter_code
_entity_poly.pdbx_strand_id
1 'polypeptide(L)'
;MLLDALATRFTAGYGDAVPAGREAVRAFRRETDPEQVLRWSWPASTLAAELWDDEAWTELVDRHVRTARAVGALTELPLALDSRVVVHSCDGDLDAAALLIAETARVQEAAGGGFAPYGAMTLAAWRGHAREALPLIETGIGDAVNRSEGIGVSVAYRAEAVLHNGLGRYEEAFDAARQACAHPHDLVTANLGLAELVEAAVRSGRHDAAKEALDRLTRTTDAAATDWALGVQARSRALLGQGDAAERLYREAIERLGRTRIAAELARAHLLYGEWLRREGRRVDAREQLREAHTLFTRFGASAFAERVVRELRATGETVARHGADAAATLTAQETQIAQLARDGLTNSEIGAQLFISPHTVEWHLRKVYVKLGITSRRLLRTVL
;
A
#
# COMPACT_ATOMS: atom_id res chain seq x y z
N MET A 1 2.24 -32.33 -3.35
CA MET A 1 1.91 -31.25 -4.30
C MET A 1 2.42 -29.88 -3.83
N LEU A 2 1.92 -29.31 -2.71
CA LEU A 2 2.39 -27.99 -2.24
C LEU A 2 3.91 -27.97 -1.96
N LEU A 3 4.40 -28.94 -1.18
CA LEU A 3 5.83 -29.06 -0.89
C LEU A 3 6.66 -29.34 -2.14
N ASP A 4 6.14 -30.12 -3.09
CA ASP A 4 6.84 -30.41 -4.35
C ASP A 4 6.99 -29.14 -5.20
N ALA A 5 5.93 -28.34 -5.32
CA ALA A 5 5.97 -27.06 -6.03
C ALA A 5 6.96 -26.08 -5.39
N LEU A 6 6.98 -26.00 -4.06
CA LEU A 6 7.96 -25.19 -3.32
C LEU A 6 9.38 -25.74 -3.52
N ALA A 7 9.58 -27.06 -3.47
CA ALA A 7 10.88 -27.67 -3.73
C ALA A 7 11.38 -27.35 -5.15
N THR A 8 10.54 -27.50 -6.18
CA THR A 8 10.86 -27.10 -7.55
C THR A 8 11.21 -25.62 -7.64
N ARG A 9 10.48 -24.75 -6.93
CA ARG A 9 10.75 -23.30 -6.88
C ARG A 9 12.16 -22.99 -6.35
N PHE A 10 12.68 -23.79 -5.42
CA PHE A 10 14.02 -23.62 -4.87
C PHE A 10 15.12 -24.32 -5.68
N THR A 11 14.82 -25.46 -6.34
CA THR A 11 15.84 -26.29 -7.01
C THR A 11 15.93 -26.10 -8.53
N ALA A 12 14.79 -25.91 -9.21
CA ALA A 12 14.72 -25.76 -10.66
C ALA A 12 14.42 -24.30 -11.08
N GLY A 13 13.82 -23.51 -10.19
CA GLY A 13 13.55 -22.09 -10.37
C GLY A 13 12.07 -21.77 -10.54
N TYR A 14 11.77 -20.48 -10.74
CA TYR A 14 10.39 -19.97 -10.74
C TYR A 14 9.55 -20.54 -11.88
N GLY A 15 10.03 -20.48 -13.13
CA GLY A 15 9.26 -20.87 -14.31
C GLY A 15 8.80 -22.33 -14.27
N ASP A 16 9.68 -23.24 -13.87
CA ASP A 16 9.39 -24.67 -13.77
C ASP A 16 8.41 -24.99 -12.62
N ALA A 17 8.38 -24.16 -11.59
CA ALA A 17 7.47 -24.34 -10.45
C ALA A 17 6.04 -23.85 -10.73
N VAL A 18 5.82 -22.96 -11.70
CA VAL A 18 4.50 -22.36 -11.95
C VAL A 18 3.41 -23.40 -12.24
N PRO A 19 3.59 -24.39 -13.15
CA PRO A 19 2.54 -25.37 -13.45
C PRO A 19 2.15 -26.20 -12.22
N ALA A 20 3.14 -26.75 -11.52
CA ALA A 20 2.93 -27.54 -10.31
C ALA A 20 2.32 -26.69 -9.17
N GLY A 21 2.75 -25.43 -9.05
CA GLY A 21 2.22 -24.50 -8.07
C GLY A 21 0.75 -24.18 -8.30
N ARG A 22 0.35 -23.88 -9.54
CA ARG A 22 -1.06 -23.66 -9.90
C ARG A 22 -1.91 -24.87 -9.62
N GLU A 23 -1.41 -26.07 -9.92
CA GLU A 23 -2.12 -27.31 -9.63
C GLU A 23 -2.30 -27.51 -8.12
N ALA A 24 -1.24 -27.27 -7.34
CA ALA A 24 -1.27 -27.39 -5.88
C ALA A 24 -2.23 -26.38 -5.24
N VAL A 25 -2.23 -25.11 -5.68
CA VAL A 25 -3.19 -24.09 -5.22
C VAL A 25 -4.62 -24.48 -5.57
N ARG A 26 -4.88 -24.94 -6.80
CA ARG A 26 -6.22 -25.40 -7.22
C ARG A 26 -6.68 -26.62 -6.42
N ALA A 27 -5.78 -27.56 -6.13
CA ALA A 27 -6.10 -28.72 -5.30
C ALA A 27 -6.45 -28.25 -3.88
N PHE A 28 -5.64 -27.39 -3.28
CA PHE A 28 -5.87 -26.89 -1.93
C PHE A 28 -7.13 -26.02 -1.82
N ARG A 29 -7.52 -25.26 -2.85
CA ARG A 29 -8.82 -24.54 -2.87
C ARG A 29 -10.03 -25.46 -2.65
N ARG A 30 -9.92 -26.77 -2.95
CA ARG A 30 -10.99 -27.76 -2.73
C ARG A 30 -10.90 -28.47 -1.37
N GLU A 31 -9.83 -28.24 -0.61
CA GLU A 31 -9.69 -28.82 0.74
C GLU A 31 -10.71 -28.20 1.71
N THR A 32 -11.33 -29.06 2.51
CA THR A 32 -12.40 -28.68 3.45
C THR A 32 -12.16 -29.18 4.87
N ASP A 33 -11.24 -30.13 5.08
CA ASP A 33 -10.89 -30.59 6.42
C ASP A 33 -10.23 -29.47 7.23
N PRO A 34 -10.81 -29.04 8.36
CA PRO A 34 -10.27 -27.93 9.15
C PRO A 34 -8.81 -28.12 9.57
N GLU A 35 -8.40 -29.36 9.89
CA GLU A 35 -7.01 -29.64 10.28
C GLU A 35 -6.05 -29.42 9.11
N GLN A 36 -6.35 -29.99 7.93
CA GLN A 36 -5.55 -29.74 6.72
C GLN A 36 -5.57 -28.27 6.31
N VAL A 37 -6.72 -27.61 6.42
CA VAL A 37 -6.84 -26.19 6.09
C VAL A 37 -5.90 -25.38 6.97
N LEU A 38 -5.94 -25.53 8.30
CA LEU A 38 -5.04 -24.76 9.18
C LEU A 38 -3.57 -25.05 8.87
N ARG A 39 -3.20 -26.34 8.77
CA ARG A 39 -1.82 -26.76 8.55
C ARG A 39 -1.20 -26.21 7.26
N TRP A 40 -1.99 -26.16 6.18
CA TRP A 40 -1.46 -25.83 4.84
C TRP A 40 -1.87 -24.44 4.35
N SER A 41 -2.67 -23.68 5.11
CA SER A 41 -3.15 -22.35 4.68
C SER A 41 -2.03 -21.36 4.44
N TRP A 42 -1.07 -21.24 5.35
CA TRP A 42 0.05 -20.32 5.16
C TRP A 42 0.89 -20.65 3.92
N PRO A 43 1.45 -21.86 3.74
CA PRO A 43 2.26 -22.15 2.56
C PRO A 43 1.46 -22.09 1.25
N ALA A 44 0.18 -22.48 1.25
CA ALA A 44 -0.67 -22.37 0.06
C ALA A 44 -1.00 -20.92 -0.30
N SER A 45 -1.25 -20.06 0.69
CA SER A 45 -1.52 -18.63 0.48
C SER A 45 -0.25 -17.91 -0.02
N THR A 46 0.92 -18.22 0.56
CA THR A 46 2.21 -17.70 0.10
C THR A 46 2.49 -18.14 -1.34
N LEU A 47 2.19 -19.39 -1.69
CA LEU A 47 2.35 -19.87 -3.06
C LEU A 47 1.38 -19.18 -4.03
N ALA A 48 0.12 -18.94 -3.64
CA ALA A 48 -0.82 -18.20 -4.47
C ALA A 48 -0.35 -16.75 -4.73
N ALA A 49 0.16 -16.07 -3.71
CA ALA A 49 0.78 -14.75 -3.85
C ALA A 49 2.04 -14.79 -4.72
N GLU A 50 2.90 -15.79 -4.56
CA GLU A 50 4.12 -15.97 -5.38
C GLU A 50 3.77 -16.22 -6.85
N LEU A 51 2.63 -16.85 -7.14
CA LEU A 51 2.09 -17.07 -8.48
C LEU A 51 1.31 -15.87 -9.05
N TRP A 52 1.23 -14.76 -8.32
CA TRP A 52 0.46 -13.57 -8.69
C TRP A 52 -1.03 -13.86 -8.93
N ASP A 53 -1.60 -14.81 -8.20
CA ASP A 53 -3.02 -15.18 -8.26
C ASP A 53 -3.78 -14.48 -7.12
N ASP A 54 -4.28 -13.27 -7.37
CA ASP A 54 -4.93 -12.43 -6.35
C ASP A 54 -6.25 -13.03 -5.84
N GLU A 55 -7.00 -13.70 -6.72
CA GLU A 55 -8.25 -14.38 -6.36
C GLU A 55 -7.99 -15.54 -5.40
N ALA A 56 -7.08 -16.46 -5.78
CA ALA A 56 -6.74 -17.59 -4.93
C ALA A 56 -6.08 -17.13 -3.63
N TRP A 57 -5.20 -16.13 -3.67
CA TRP A 57 -4.56 -15.60 -2.48
C TRP A 57 -5.59 -15.04 -1.49
N THR A 58 -6.53 -14.21 -1.97
CA THR A 58 -7.61 -13.66 -1.15
C THR A 58 -8.48 -14.77 -0.56
N GLU A 59 -8.93 -15.72 -1.38
CA GLU A 59 -9.81 -16.81 -0.95
C GLU A 59 -9.16 -17.68 0.14
N LEU A 60 -7.90 -18.07 -0.06
CA LEU A 60 -7.19 -18.94 0.87
C LEU A 60 -6.96 -18.26 2.22
N VAL A 61 -6.59 -16.97 2.20
CA VAL A 61 -6.41 -16.18 3.44
C VAL A 61 -7.75 -15.98 4.16
N ASP A 62 -8.83 -15.68 3.45
CA ASP A 62 -10.17 -15.55 4.04
C ASP A 62 -10.66 -16.87 4.66
N ARG A 63 -10.37 -18.00 4.00
CA ARG A 63 -10.67 -19.31 4.56
C ARG A 63 -9.82 -19.59 5.79
N HIS A 64 -8.54 -19.24 5.80
CA HIS A 64 -7.66 -19.43 6.95
C HIS A 64 -8.22 -18.73 8.20
N VAL A 65 -8.59 -17.44 8.09
CA VAL A 65 -9.19 -16.68 9.21
C VAL A 65 -10.50 -17.30 9.67
N ARG A 66 -11.39 -17.66 8.74
CA ARG A 66 -12.69 -18.27 9.09
C ARG A 66 -12.52 -19.61 9.81
N THR A 67 -11.64 -20.47 9.32
CA THR A 67 -11.39 -21.79 9.94
C THR A 67 -10.75 -21.64 11.31
N ALA A 68 -9.73 -20.79 11.47
CA ALA A 68 -9.07 -20.55 12.75
C ALA A 68 -10.07 -20.06 13.82
N ARG A 69 -11.00 -19.17 13.44
CA ARG A 69 -12.09 -18.71 14.31
C ARG A 69 -13.08 -19.83 14.65
N ALA A 70 -13.49 -20.61 13.65
CA ALA A 70 -14.51 -21.65 13.83
C ALA A 70 -14.09 -22.76 14.80
N VAL A 71 -12.81 -23.14 14.80
CA VAL A 71 -12.29 -24.20 15.69
C VAL A 71 -11.61 -23.64 16.95
N GLY A 72 -11.56 -22.32 17.12
CA GLY A 72 -10.92 -21.68 18.28
C GLY A 72 -9.40 -21.83 18.34
N ALA A 73 -8.72 -21.90 17.19
CA ALA A 73 -7.26 -22.06 17.11
C ALA A 73 -6.54 -20.73 17.42
N LEU A 74 -6.49 -20.33 18.70
CA LEU A 74 -5.94 -19.05 19.15
C LEU A 74 -4.44 -18.86 18.84
N THR A 75 -3.69 -19.95 18.67
CA THR A 75 -2.26 -19.89 18.29
C THR A 75 -2.06 -19.61 16.79
N GLU A 76 -2.96 -20.07 15.94
CA GLU A 76 -2.91 -19.89 14.48
C GLU A 76 -3.56 -18.57 14.03
N LEU A 77 -4.58 -18.12 14.78
CA LEU A 77 -5.38 -16.95 14.43
C LEU A 77 -4.52 -15.69 14.18
N PRO A 78 -3.51 -15.34 14.99
CA PRO A 78 -2.64 -14.19 14.73
C PRO A 78 -1.99 -14.22 13.34
N LEU A 79 -1.48 -15.38 12.90
CA LEU A 79 -0.85 -15.54 11.59
C LEU A 79 -1.85 -15.38 10.44
N ALA A 80 -3.05 -15.92 10.61
CA ALA A 80 -4.15 -15.78 9.64
C ALA A 80 -4.59 -14.32 9.51
N LEU A 81 -4.76 -13.61 10.64
CA LEU A 81 -5.14 -12.20 10.66
C LEU A 81 -4.08 -11.32 10.00
N ASP A 82 -2.80 -11.53 10.30
CA ASP A 82 -1.72 -10.74 9.70
C ASP A 82 -1.57 -10.98 8.19
N SER A 83 -1.72 -12.23 7.73
CA SER A 83 -1.80 -12.53 6.29
C SER A 83 -2.96 -11.75 5.63
N ARG A 84 -4.08 -11.61 6.33
CA ARG A 84 -5.25 -10.85 5.85
C ARG A 84 -5.03 -9.34 5.86
N VAL A 85 -4.25 -8.81 6.80
CA VAL A 85 -3.82 -7.41 6.80
C VAL A 85 -3.03 -7.07 5.53
N VAL A 86 -2.14 -7.97 5.09
CA VAL A 86 -1.37 -7.77 3.86
C VAL A 86 -2.28 -7.77 2.63
N VAL A 87 -3.23 -8.71 2.53
CA VAL A 87 -4.23 -8.73 1.44
C VAL A 87 -5.06 -7.44 1.43
N HIS A 88 -5.59 -7.00 2.57
CA HIS A 88 -6.34 -5.75 2.67
C HIS A 88 -5.49 -4.53 2.28
N SER A 89 -4.20 -4.53 2.62
CA SER A 89 -3.29 -3.46 2.21
C SER A 89 -3.14 -3.39 0.69
N CYS A 90 -3.08 -4.55 0.01
CA CYS A 90 -3.03 -4.64 -1.46
C CYS A 90 -4.39 -4.29 -2.12
N ASP A 91 -5.51 -4.68 -1.50
CA ASP A 91 -6.87 -4.33 -1.93
C ASP A 91 -7.19 -2.83 -1.71
N GLY A 92 -6.35 -2.12 -0.95
CA GLY A 92 -6.53 -0.71 -0.59
C GLY A 92 -7.50 -0.47 0.58
N ASP A 93 -7.89 -1.52 1.30
CA ASP A 93 -8.73 -1.43 2.50
C ASP A 93 -7.88 -1.28 3.76
N LEU A 94 -7.20 -0.13 3.90
CA LEU A 94 -6.27 0.11 5.01
C LEU A 94 -6.98 0.23 6.37
N ASP A 95 -8.28 0.55 6.38
CA ASP A 95 -9.07 0.62 7.61
C ASP A 95 -9.42 -0.78 8.12
N ALA A 96 -9.84 -1.71 7.24
CA ALA A 96 -9.99 -3.12 7.62
C ALA A 96 -8.67 -3.71 8.11
N ALA A 97 -7.55 -3.41 7.42
CA ALA A 97 -6.22 -3.79 7.87
C ALA A 97 -5.90 -3.30 9.29
N ALA A 98 -6.23 -2.04 9.61
CA ALA A 98 -5.99 -1.47 10.94
C ALA A 98 -6.80 -2.15 12.05
N LEU A 99 -8.06 -2.50 11.75
CA LEU A 99 -8.92 -3.24 12.69
C LEU A 99 -8.34 -4.62 13.01
N LEU A 100 -7.83 -5.33 12.00
CA LEU A 100 -7.22 -6.65 12.18
C LEU A 100 -5.91 -6.57 12.96
N ILE A 101 -5.07 -5.54 12.76
CA ILE A 101 -3.85 -5.34 13.58
C ILE A 101 -4.21 -5.17 15.06
N ALA A 102 -5.24 -4.36 15.36
CA ALA A 102 -5.69 -4.17 16.73
C ALA A 102 -6.28 -5.46 17.35
N GLU A 103 -6.84 -6.35 16.54
CA GLU A 103 -7.26 -7.70 16.97
C GLU A 103 -6.04 -8.60 17.22
N THR A 104 -5.09 -8.68 16.29
CA THR A 104 -3.87 -9.47 16.42
C THR A 104 -3.11 -9.14 17.69
N ALA A 105 -2.92 -7.86 18.01
CA ALA A 105 -2.24 -7.42 19.22
C ALA A 105 -2.92 -7.94 20.51
N ARG A 106 -4.26 -7.88 20.57
CA ARG A 106 -5.04 -8.39 21.71
C ARG A 106 -4.93 -9.91 21.86
N VAL A 107 -4.91 -10.65 20.74
CA VAL A 107 -4.76 -12.10 20.75
C VAL A 107 -3.35 -12.51 21.17
N GLN A 108 -2.32 -11.81 20.69
CA GLN A 108 -0.92 -12.08 21.05
C GLN A 108 -0.63 -11.79 22.53
N GLU A 109 -1.20 -10.71 23.08
CA GLU A 109 -1.11 -10.40 24.51
C GLU A 109 -1.71 -11.53 25.39
N ALA A 110 -2.84 -12.11 24.95
CA ALA A 110 -3.49 -13.20 25.65
C ALA A 110 -2.79 -14.57 25.47
N ALA A 111 -2.19 -14.84 24.31
CA ALA A 111 -1.65 -16.14 23.95
C ALA A 111 -0.17 -16.34 24.34
N GLY A 112 0.57 -15.27 24.67
CA GLY A 112 1.96 -15.36 25.12
C GLY A 112 2.92 -15.77 23.99
N GLY A 113 3.00 -14.96 22.94
CA GLY A 113 3.91 -15.16 21.82
C GLY A 113 3.60 -14.20 20.66
N GLY A 114 4.57 -14.00 19.76
CA GLY A 114 4.40 -13.13 18.60
C GLY A 114 5.40 -13.44 17.49
N PHE A 115 5.01 -13.17 16.25
CA PHE A 115 5.89 -13.14 15.08
C PHE A 115 6.11 -11.67 14.69
N ALA A 116 7.03 -11.40 13.74
CA ALA A 116 7.27 -10.02 13.30
C ALA A 116 5.96 -9.37 12.82
N PRO A 117 5.72 -8.09 13.14
CA PRO A 117 4.45 -7.42 12.81
C PRO A 117 4.39 -7.02 11.32
N TYR A 118 4.40 -8.00 10.42
CA TYR A 118 4.47 -7.81 8.96
C TYR A 118 3.32 -6.98 8.40
N GLY A 119 2.11 -7.28 8.84
CA GLY A 119 0.92 -6.53 8.49
C GLY A 119 0.98 -5.09 9.00
N ALA A 120 1.46 -4.87 10.23
CA ALA A 120 1.55 -3.52 10.79
C ALA A 120 2.61 -2.66 10.07
N MET A 121 3.78 -3.21 9.76
CA MET A 121 4.80 -2.52 8.95
C MET A 121 4.24 -2.19 7.56
N THR A 122 3.58 -3.15 6.91
CA THR A 122 2.97 -2.95 5.58
C THR A 122 1.89 -1.86 5.61
N LEU A 123 1.00 -1.89 6.60
CA LEU A 123 -0.04 -0.87 6.76
C LEU A 123 0.58 0.52 7.00
N ALA A 124 1.54 0.63 7.92
CA ALA A 124 2.16 1.90 8.26
C ALA A 124 2.88 2.52 7.05
N ALA A 125 3.56 1.70 6.25
CA ALA A 125 4.20 2.11 5.02
C ALA A 125 3.19 2.66 3.99
N TRP A 126 2.08 1.96 3.76
CA TRP A 126 1.03 2.42 2.84
C TRP A 126 0.34 3.68 3.34
N ARG A 127 0.08 3.81 4.65
CA ARG A 127 -0.47 5.04 5.25
C ARG A 127 0.47 6.23 5.08
N GLY A 128 1.78 6.02 5.05
CA GLY A 128 2.74 7.04 4.65
C GLY A 128 3.25 7.96 5.78
N HIS A 129 2.87 7.72 7.03
CA HIS A 129 3.32 8.53 8.18
C HIS A 129 4.72 8.10 8.62
N ALA A 130 5.77 8.72 8.06
CA ALA A 130 7.16 8.33 8.33
C ALA A 130 7.54 8.28 9.83
N ARG A 131 6.96 9.17 10.65
CA ARG A 131 7.21 9.21 12.11
C ARG A 131 6.69 7.97 12.85
N GLU A 132 5.66 7.33 12.32
CA GLU A 132 5.07 6.10 12.89
C GLU A 132 5.67 4.86 12.23
N ALA A 133 5.85 4.89 10.90
CA ALA A 133 6.30 3.74 10.13
C ALA A 133 7.77 3.38 10.36
N LEU A 134 8.68 4.35 10.38
CA LEU A 134 10.12 4.06 10.45
C LEU A 134 10.53 3.38 11.77
N PRO A 135 10.09 3.83 12.96
CA PRO A 135 10.43 3.13 14.21
C PRO A 135 9.89 1.69 14.24
N LEU A 136 8.70 1.47 13.69
CA LEU A 136 8.09 0.15 13.59
C LEU A 136 8.88 -0.78 12.66
N ILE A 137 9.34 -0.25 11.52
CA ILE A 137 10.17 -0.99 10.55
C ILE A 137 11.53 -1.32 11.17
N GLU A 138 12.20 -0.35 11.80
CA GLU A 138 13.50 -0.54 12.45
C GLU A 138 13.43 -1.62 13.55
N THR A 139 12.40 -1.54 14.40
CA THR A 139 12.13 -2.57 15.42
C THR A 139 11.88 -3.93 14.78
N GLY A 140 11.08 -3.98 13.70
CA GLY A 140 10.78 -5.21 12.97
C GLY A 140 12.01 -5.87 12.36
N ILE A 141 12.94 -5.08 11.82
CA ILE A 141 14.25 -5.56 11.33
C ILE A 141 15.05 -6.17 12.49
N GLY A 142 15.18 -5.45 13.60
CA GLY A 142 15.92 -5.92 14.78
C GLY A 142 15.37 -7.25 15.32
N ASP A 143 14.05 -7.35 15.44
CA ASP A 143 13.35 -8.55 15.90
C ASP A 143 13.54 -9.74 14.93
N ALA A 144 13.42 -9.50 13.62
CA ALA A 144 13.63 -10.52 12.61
C ALA A 144 15.07 -11.04 12.63
N VAL A 145 16.06 -10.16 12.77
CA VAL A 145 17.48 -10.54 12.92
C VAL A 145 17.69 -11.37 14.18
N ASN A 146 17.13 -10.95 15.33
CA ASN A 146 17.22 -11.68 16.59
C ASN A 146 16.61 -13.09 16.51
N ARG A 147 15.54 -13.26 15.71
CA ARG A 147 14.91 -14.57 15.46
C ARG A 147 15.57 -15.37 14.32
N SER A 148 16.60 -14.84 13.66
CA SER A 148 17.18 -15.44 12.43
C SER A 148 16.14 -15.66 11.32
N GLU A 149 15.19 -14.74 11.21
CA GLU A 149 14.03 -14.79 10.31
C GLU A 149 14.30 -13.91 9.08
N GLY A 150 15.07 -14.44 8.11
CA GLY A 150 15.53 -13.67 6.95
C GLY A 150 14.39 -13.02 6.14
N ILE A 151 13.29 -13.74 5.91
CA ILE A 151 12.13 -13.20 5.19
C ILE A 151 11.54 -11.95 5.88
N GLY A 152 11.61 -11.88 7.21
CA GLY A 152 11.08 -10.75 7.95
C GLY A 152 11.87 -9.46 7.73
N VAL A 153 13.18 -9.59 7.56
CA VAL A 153 14.06 -8.47 7.17
C VAL A 153 13.69 -7.96 5.78
N SER A 154 13.50 -8.85 4.81
CA SER A 154 13.09 -8.49 3.45
C SER A 154 11.72 -7.81 3.41
N VAL A 155 10.76 -8.28 4.23
CA VAL A 155 9.42 -7.68 4.33
C VAL A 155 9.51 -6.25 4.88
N ALA A 156 10.32 -6.03 5.91
CA ALA A 156 10.50 -4.72 6.51
C ALA A 156 11.13 -3.72 5.51
N TYR A 157 12.18 -4.13 4.79
CA TYR A 157 12.78 -3.30 3.74
C TYR A 157 11.82 -3.03 2.57
N ARG A 158 10.95 -3.97 2.21
CA ARG A 158 9.90 -3.71 1.22
C ARG A 158 8.92 -2.64 1.72
N ALA A 159 8.50 -2.70 2.98
CA ALA A 159 7.63 -1.69 3.56
C ALA A 159 8.31 -0.30 3.55
N GLU A 160 9.59 -0.23 3.91
CA GLU A 160 10.38 1.01 3.83
C GLU A 160 10.47 1.55 2.40
N ALA A 161 10.66 0.69 1.40
CA ALA A 161 10.68 1.09 0.00
C ALA A 161 9.34 1.69 -0.46
N VAL A 162 8.20 1.06 -0.10
CA VAL A 162 6.85 1.57 -0.39
C VAL A 162 6.66 2.95 0.24
N LEU A 163 7.02 3.11 1.52
CA LEU A 163 6.93 4.37 2.24
C LEU A 163 7.71 5.48 1.52
N HIS A 164 8.96 5.21 1.16
CA HIS A 164 9.84 6.19 0.54
C HIS A 164 9.44 6.52 -0.91
N ASN A 165 8.98 5.54 -1.69
CA ASN A 165 8.40 5.80 -3.01
C ASN A 165 7.14 6.69 -2.91
N GLY A 166 6.28 6.46 -1.91
CA GLY A 166 5.13 7.33 -1.63
C GLY A 166 5.54 8.77 -1.28
N LEU A 167 6.54 8.91 -0.40
CA LEU A 167 7.06 10.23 0.02
C LEU A 167 7.85 10.95 -1.08
N GLY A 168 8.25 10.26 -2.15
CA GLY A 168 9.13 10.79 -3.19
C GLY A 168 10.61 10.87 -2.78
N ARG A 169 11.02 10.06 -1.79
CA ARG A 169 12.39 9.93 -1.28
C ARG A 169 13.09 8.78 -2.01
N TYR A 170 13.36 8.97 -3.29
CA TYR A 170 13.72 7.87 -4.21
C TYR A 170 15.12 7.28 -3.97
N GLU A 171 16.02 8.03 -3.34
CA GLU A 171 17.34 7.54 -2.96
C GLU A 171 17.19 6.47 -1.86
N GLU A 172 16.47 6.81 -0.79
CA GLU A 172 16.17 5.90 0.33
C GLU A 172 15.28 4.74 -0.12
N ALA A 173 14.30 4.98 -1.00
CA ALA A 173 13.47 3.92 -1.57
C ALA A 173 14.29 2.88 -2.34
N PHE A 174 15.31 3.34 -3.08
CA PHE A 174 16.18 2.46 -3.84
C PHE A 174 17.03 1.57 -2.92
N ASP A 175 17.61 2.16 -1.87
CA ASP A 175 18.44 1.39 -0.92
C ASP A 175 17.61 0.32 -0.21
N ALA A 176 16.42 0.68 0.27
CA ALA A 176 15.50 -0.25 0.90
C ALA A 176 15.03 -1.34 -0.09
N ALA A 177 14.60 -0.97 -1.30
CA ALA A 177 14.13 -1.93 -2.30
C ALA A 177 15.24 -2.91 -2.75
N ARG A 178 16.49 -2.44 -2.82
CA ARG A 178 17.65 -3.28 -3.11
C ARG A 178 17.86 -4.34 -2.03
N GLN A 179 17.71 -3.98 -0.75
CA GLN A 179 17.78 -4.94 0.34
C GLN A 179 16.61 -5.92 0.31
N ALA A 180 15.39 -5.44 0.07
CA ALA A 180 14.19 -6.27 -0.02
C ALA A 180 14.26 -7.36 -1.10
N CYS A 181 15.05 -7.15 -2.16
CA CYS A 181 15.21 -8.10 -3.26
C CYS A 181 16.61 -8.74 -3.35
N ALA A 182 17.47 -8.54 -2.34
CA ALA A 182 18.79 -9.16 -2.24
C ALA A 182 18.69 -10.69 -2.08
N HIS A 183 17.57 -11.13 -1.51
CA HIS A 183 17.00 -12.45 -1.30
C HIS A 183 16.13 -13.08 -2.42
N PRO A 184 16.57 -13.51 -3.63
CA PRO A 184 15.63 -14.05 -4.65
C PRO A 184 14.80 -15.28 -4.23
N HIS A 185 15.20 -15.94 -3.14
CA HIS A 185 14.51 -17.09 -2.55
C HIS A 185 13.47 -16.67 -1.50
N ASP A 186 13.43 -15.41 -1.09
CA ASP A 186 12.41 -14.86 -0.20
C ASP A 186 11.09 -14.72 -0.99
N LEU A 187 10.26 -15.76 -0.87
CA LEU A 187 8.98 -15.87 -1.59
C LEU A 187 8.14 -14.60 -1.40
N VAL A 188 7.44 -14.20 -2.46
CA VAL A 188 6.56 -13.03 -2.58
C VAL A 188 7.32 -11.70 -2.48
N THR A 189 8.03 -11.49 -1.38
CA THR A 189 8.66 -10.22 -1.03
C THR A 189 9.72 -9.79 -2.04
N ALA A 190 10.56 -10.71 -2.52
CA ALA A 190 11.55 -10.38 -3.54
C ALA A 190 10.90 -9.90 -4.85
N ASN A 191 9.80 -10.55 -5.25
CA ASN A 191 9.06 -10.21 -6.47
C ASN A 191 8.38 -8.84 -6.36
N LEU A 192 7.70 -8.57 -5.25
CA LEU A 192 7.07 -7.26 -5.00
C LEU A 192 8.12 -6.15 -4.81
N GLY A 193 9.25 -6.46 -4.17
CA GLY A 193 10.37 -5.53 -4.00
C GLY A 193 11.01 -5.10 -5.32
N LEU A 194 11.01 -5.95 -6.35
CA LEU A 194 11.50 -5.58 -7.68
C LEU A 194 10.69 -4.45 -8.31
N ALA A 195 9.37 -4.41 -8.11
CA ALA A 195 8.54 -3.32 -8.62
C ALA A 195 8.89 -1.98 -7.94
N GLU A 196 9.12 -2.00 -6.62
CA GLU A 196 9.59 -0.83 -5.87
C GLU A 196 10.98 -0.38 -6.32
N LEU A 197 11.88 -1.34 -6.58
CA LEU A 197 13.24 -1.08 -7.05
C LEU A 197 13.25 -0.45 -8.44
N VAL A 198 12.41 -0.93 -9.37
CA VAL A 198 12.28 -0.34 -10.71
C VAL A 198 11.86 1.14 -10.61
N GLU A 199 10.82 1.45 -9.84
CA GLU A 199 10.34 2.82 -9.67
C GLU A 199 11.41 3.73 -9.06
N ALA A 200 12.02 3.30 -7.96
CA ALA A 200 13.04 4.07 -7.26
C ALA A 200 14.30 4.26 -8.13
N ALA A 201 14.76 3.23 -8.83
CA ALA A 201 15.92 3.29 -9.72
C ALA A 201 15.70 4.26 -10.90
N VAL A 202 14.52 4.22 -11.53
CA VAL A 202 14.19 5.19 -12.61
C VAL A 202 14.16 6.62 -12.07
N ARG A 203 13.52 6.84 -10.92
CA ARG A 203 13.35 8.18 -10.33
C ARG A 203 14.65 8.79 -9.82
N SER A 204 15.62 7.96 -9.48
CA SER A 204 16.97 8.33 -9.05
C SER A 204 18.01 8.35 -10.18
N GLY A 205 17.62 8.08 -11.43
CA GLY A 205 18.53 8.09 -12.58
C GLY A 205 19.47 6.88 -12.69
N ARG A 206 19.18 5.80 -11.96
CA ARG A 206 19.98 4.56 -11.90
C ARG A 206 19.52 3.58 -12.98
N HIS A 207 19.71 3.96 -14.23
CA HIS A 207 19.12 3.27 -15.39
C HIS A 207 19.51 1.79 -15.53
N ASP A 208 20.76 1.42 -15.23
CA ASP A 208 21.20 0.03 -15.35
C ASP A 208 20.56 -0.86 -14.28
N ALA A 209 20.49 -0.37 -13.03
CA ALA A 209 19.79 -1.06 -11.95
C ALA A 209 18.28 -1.20 -12.24
N ALA A 210 17.66 -0.17 -12.83
CA ALA A 210 16.25 -0.22 -13.25
C ALA A 210 16.01 -1.33 -14.30
N LYS A 211 16.89 -1.44 -15.30
CA LYS A 211 16.81 -2.48 -16.34
C LYS A 211 17.00 -3.87 -15.75
N GLU A 212 18.02 -4.06 -14.91
CA GLU A 212 18.26 -5.35 -14.26
C GLU A 212 17.08 -5.79 -13.40
N ALA A 213 16.52 -4.87 -12.60
CA ALA A 213 15.34 -5.15 -11.79
C ALA A 213 14.13 -5.49 -12.66
N LEU A 214 13.93 -4.79 -13.77
CA LEU A 214 12.86 -5.07 -14.72
C LEU A 214 13.02 -6.43 -15.42
N ASP A 215 14.23 -6.83 -15.78
CA ASP A 215 14.50 -8.12 -16.40
C ASP A 215 14.24 -9.28 -15.43
N ARG A 216 14.60 -9.08 -14.14
CA ARG A 216 14.28 -10.03 -13.07
C ARG A 216 12.76 -10.13 -12.85
N LEU A 217 12.06 -8.99 -12.77
CA LEU A 217 10.62 -8.94 -12.63
C LEU A 217 9.94 -9.64 -13.82
N THR A 218 10.38 -9.32 -15.04
CA THR A 218 9.83 -9.88 -16.28
C THR A 218 9.86 -11.40 -16.30
N ARG A 219 10.98 -12.01 -15.87
CA ARG A 219 11.11 -13.47 -15.85
C ARG A 219 10.07 -14.16 -14.97
N THR A 220 9.68 -13.53 -13.85
CA THR A 220 8.68 -14.11 -12.94
C THR A 220 7.27 -13.80 -13.42
N THR A 221 7.02 -12.56 -13.88
CA THR A 221 5.68 -12.16 -14.33
C THR A 221 5.26 -12.79 -15.66
N ASP A 222 6.18 -13.01 -16.61
CA ASP A 222 5.86 -13.71 -17.88
C ASP A 222 5.54 -15.19 -17.63
N ALA A 223 6.23 -15.84 -16.68
CA ALA A 223 5.91 -17.21 -16.29
C ALA A 223 4.56 -17.31 -15.55
N ALA A 224 4.27 -16.34 -14.67
CA ALA A 224 3.01 -16.26 -13.94
C ALA A 224 1.82 -15.92 -14.84
N ALA A 225 2.00 -15.07 -15.85
CA ALA A 225 1.01 -14.73 -16.88
C ALA A 225 -0.41 -14.38 -16.35
N THR A 226 -0.53 -13.83 -15.15
CA THR A 226 -1.80 -13.35 -14.58
C THR A 226 -2.00 -11.86 -14.88
N ASP A 227 -3.24 -11.37 -14.77
CA ASP A 227 -3.51 -9.94 -14.94
C ASP A 227 -2.74 -9.08 -13.91
N TRP A 228 -2.58 -9.57 -12.68
CA TRP A 228 -1.78 -8.88 -11.66
C TRP A 228 -0.30 -8.80 -12.08
N ALA A 229 0.31 -9.93 -12.44
CA ALA A 229 1.70 -10.01 -12.86
C ALA A 229 1.99 -9.12 -14.08
N LEU A 230 1.19 -9.29 -15.14
CA LEU A 230 1.38 -8.56 -16.39
C LEU A 230 1.07 -7.07 -16.25
N GLY A 231 0.13 -6.70 -15.39
CA GLY A 231 -0.18 -5.30 -15.09
C GLY A 231 0.98 -4.58 -14.38
N VAL A 232 1.56 -5.21 -13.35
CA VAL A 232 2.76 -4.67 -12.67
C VAL A 232 3.96 -4.62 -13.62
N GLN A 233 4.16 -5.66 -14.43
CA GLN A 233 5.20 -5.68 -15.48
C GLN A 233 5.03 -4.54 -16.48
N ALA A 234 3.82 -4.33 -17.02
CA ALA A 234 3.56 -3.30 -18.02
C ALA A 234 3.86 -1.90 -17.47
N ARG A 235 3.43 -1.60 -16.24
CA ARG A 235 3.73 -0.32 -15.56
C ARG A 235 5.24 -0.13 -15.38
N SER A 236 5.94 -1.17 -14.92
CA SER A 236 7.40 -1.15 -14.72
C SER A 236 8.15 -0.96 -16.03
N ARG A 237 7.71 -1.59 -17.13
CA ARG A 237 8.26 -1.35 -18.48
C ARG A 237 8.00 0.08 -18.95
N ALA A 238 6.80 0.62 -18.71
CA ALA A 238 6.42 1.97 -19.11
C ALA A 238 7.30 3.05 -18.45
N LEU A 239 7.75 2.85 -17.22
CA LEU A 239 8.67 3.75 -16.51
C LEU A 239 10.02 3.92 -17.22
N LEU A 240 10.52 2.88 -17.88
CA LEU A 240 11.76 2.93 -18.66
C LEU A 240 11.53 3.33 -20.13
N GLY A 241 10.29 3.22 -20.61
CA GLY A 241 9.92 3.55 -21.98
C GLY A 241 9.75 5.05 -22.23
N GLN A 242 9.59 5.42 -23.51
CA GLN A 242 9.30 6.78 -23.95
C GLN A 242 8.23 6.75 -25.07
N GLY A 243 7.58 7.89 -25.30
CA GLY A 243 6.61 8.08 -26.38
C GLY A 243 5.43 7.10 -26.37
N ASP A 244 4.87 6.82 -27.55
CA ASP A 244 3.67 6.00 -27.72
C ASP A 244 3.79 4.58 -27.15
N ALA A 245 5.01 4.03 -27.13
CA ALA A 245 5.26 2.71 -26.55
C ALA A 245 5.04 2.72 -25.03
N ALA A 246 5.51 3.75 -24.33
CA ALA A 246 5.27 3.90 -22.89
C ALA A 246 3.77 4.11 -22.59
N GLU A 247 3.07 4.92 -23.39
CA GLU A 247 1.64 5.16 -23.19
C GLU A 247 0.81 3.87 -23.32
N ARG A 248 1.09 3.05 -24.35
CA ARG A 248 0.40 1.76 -24.50
C ARG A 248 0.58 0.86 -23.29
N LEU A 249 1.80 0.81 -22.74
CA LEU A 249 2.11 0.00 -21.56
C LEU A 249 1.44 0.54 -20.28
N TYR A 250 1.33 1.85 -20.09
CA TYR A 250 0.57 2.40 -18.98
C TYR A 250 -0.93 2.07 -19.07
N ARG A 251 -1.51 2.17 -20.27
CA ARG A 251 -2.91 1.81 -20.50
C ARG A 251 -3.15 0.32 -20.28
N GLU A 252 -2.26 -0.53 -20.79
CA GLU A 252 -2.30 -1.97 -20.53
C GLU A 252 -2.22 -2.27 -19.03
N ALA A 253 -1.32 -1.60 -18.30
CA ALA A 253 -1.21 -1.77 -16.86
C ALA A 253 -2.52 -1.45 -16.13
N ILE A 254 -3.15 -0.31 -16.47
CA ILE A 254 -4.45 0.09 -15.89
C ILE A 254 -5.55 -0.90 -16.25
N GLU A 255 -5.64 -1.34 -17.50
CA GLU A 255 -6.64 -2.32 -17.95
C GLU A 255 -6.50 -3.66 -17.21
N ARG A 256 -5.28 -4.18 -17.11
CA ARG A 256 -4.98 -5.45 -16.44
C ARG A 256 -5.24 -5.35 -14.94
N LEU A 257 -4.71 -4.33 -14.27
CA LEU A 257 -4.88 -4.13 -12.84
C LEU A 257 -6.33 -3.77 -12.46
N GLY A 258 -7.10 -3.18 -13.38
CA GLY A 258 -8.53 -2.94 -13.21
C GLY A 258 -9.38 -4.22 -13.19
N ARG A 259 -8.82 -5.37 -13.62
CA ARG A 259 -9.47 -6.69 -13.55
C ARG A 259 -9.12 -7.47 -12.29
N THR A 260 -8.22 -6.95 -11.45
CA THR A 260 -7.77 -7.62 -10.24
C THR A 260 -8.32 -6.93 -9.00
N ARG A 261 -8.12 -7.56 -7.84
CA ARG A 261 -8.44 -6.99 -6.54
C ARG A 261 -7.36 -6.01 -6.05
N ILE A 262 -6.19 -5.98 -6.69
CA ILE A 262 -5.00 -5.27 -6.21
C ILE A 262 -5.09 -3.76 -6.54
N ALA A 263 -6.02 -3.08 -5.88
CA ALA A 263 -6.35 -1.69 -6.14
C ALA A 263 -5.20 -0.72 -5.79
N ALA A 264 -4.30 -1.11 -4.89
CA ALA A 264 -3.09 -0.34 -4.58
C ALA A 264 -2.17 -0.21 -5.81
N GLU A 265 -1.99 -1.30 -6.57
CA GLU A 265 -1.17 -1.29 -7.79
C GLU A 265 -1.86 -0.54 -8.93
N LEU A 266 -3.19 -0.61 -9.02
CA LEU A 266 -3.99 0.18 -9.96
C LEU A 266 -3.84 1.69 -9.70
N ALA A 267 -3.95 2.11 -8.44
CA ALA A 267 -3.74 3.51 -8.05
C ALA A 267 -2.32 4.00 -8.39
N ARG A 268 -1.31 3.16 -8.15
CA ARG A 268 0.08 3.41 -8.56
C ARG A 268 0.22 3.54 -10.09
N ALA A 269 -0.49 2.73 -10.88
CA ALA A 269 -0.47 2.82 -12.34
C ALA A 269 -1.03 4.15 -12.86
N HIS A 270 -2.18 4.60 -12.31
CA HIS A 270 -2.76 5.90 -12.63
C HIS A 270 -1.82 7.06 -12.24
N LEU A 271 -1.20 7.01 -11.06
CA LEU A 271 -0.24 8.02 -10.62
C LEU A 271 0.93 8.13 -11.60
N LEU A 272 1.59 7.01 -11.90
CA LEU A 272 2.79 7.01 -12.75
C LEU A 272 2.46 7.41 -14.19
N TYR A 273 1.32 7.00 -14.72
CA TYR A 273 0.86 7.43 -16.04
C TYR A 273 0.55 8.93 -16.08
N GLY A 274 -0.15 9.45 -15.07
CA GLY A 274 -0.43 10.88 -14.95
C GLY A 274 0.84 11.73 -14.82
N GLU A 275 1.82 11.26 -14.03
CA GLU A 275 3.14 11.87 -13.93
C GLU A 275 3.89 11.86 -15.28
N TRP A 276 3.80 10.76 -16.03
CA TRP A 276 4.40 10.67 -17.37
C TRP A 276 3.72 11.62 -18.36
N LEU A 277 2.39 11.64 -18.44
CA LEU A 277 1.61 12.56 -19.29
C LEU A 277 1.94 14.03 -19.01
N ARG A 278 2.14 14.39 -17.74
CA ARG A 278 2.56 15.75 -17.37
C ARG A 278 3.94 16.08 -17.95
N ARG A 279 4.90 15.16 -17.90
CA ARG A 279 6.25 15.35 -18.46
C ARG A 279 6.21 15.48 -19.99
N GLU A 280 5.28 14.78 -20.65
CA GLU A 280 4.98 14.94 -22.08
C GLU A 280 4.19 16.22 -22.42
N GLY A 281 3.88 17.08 -21.43
CA GLY A 281 3.14 18.32 -21.64
C GLY A 281 1.63 18.17 -21.81
N ARG A 282 1.08 16.94 -21.73
CA ARG A 282 -0.35 16.63 -21.88
C ARG A 282 -1.13 16.85 -20.59
N ARG A 283 -1.20 18.11 -20.16
CA ARG A 283 -1.75 18.50 -18.84
C ARG A 283 -3.20 18.09 -18.60
N VAL A 284 -4.05 18.08 -19.63
CA VAL A 284 -5.48 17.70 -19.48
C VAL A 284 -5.59 16.21 -19.18
N ASP A 285 -4.99 15.38 -20.01
CA ASP A 285 -4.96 13.93 -19.84
C ASP A 285 -4.27 13.53 -18.53
N ALA A 286 -3.21 14.23 -18.15
CA ALA A 286 -2.53 14.01 -16.87
C ALA A 286 -3.49 14.20 -15.69
N ARG A 287 -4.32 15.25 -15.70
CA ARG A 287 -5.27 15.52 -14.61
C ARG A 287 -6.32 14.44 -14.46
N GLU A 288 -6.80 13.88 -15.56
CA GLU A 288 -7.75 12.75 -15.52
C GLU A 288 -7.16 11.58 -14.73
N GLN A 289 -5.97 11.14 -15.11
CA GLN A 289 -5.29 10.01 -14.46
C GLN A 289 -4.91 10.33 -13.01
N LEU A 290 -4.42 11.55 -12.74
CA LEU A 290 -4.05 11.97 -11.40
C LEU A 290 -5.28 12.11 -10.47
N ARG A 291 -6.47 12.49 -10.97
CA ARG A 291 -7.69 12.54 -10.15
C ARG A 291 -8.18 11.15 -9.76
N GLU A 292 -8.09 10.18 -10.66
CA GLU A 292 -8.39 8.78 -10.33
C GLU A 292 -7.42 8.26 -9.26
N ALA A 293 -6.11 8.47 -9.44
CA ALA A 293 -5.11 8.12 -8.43
C ALA A 293 -5.38 8.80 -7.07
N HIS A 294 -5.70 10.10 -7.07
CA HIS A 294 -5.99 10.85 -5.85
C HIS A 294 -7.21 10.28 -5.12
N THR A 295 -8.27 9.96 -5.87
CA THR A 295 -9.51 9.38 -5.32
C THR A 295 -9.23 8.04 -4.66
N LEU A 296 -8.48 7.17 -5.33
CA LEU A 296 -8.09 5.86 -4.80
C LEU A 296 -7.21 6.00 -3.54
N PHE A 297 -6.11 6.75 -3.60
CA PHE A 297 -5.21 6.89 -2.45
C PHE A 297 -5.85 7.60 -1.26
N THR A 298 -6.73 8.58 -1.50
CA THR A 298 -7.49 9.24 -0.42
C THR A 298 -8.48 8.27 0.23
N ARG A 299 -9.21 7.49 -0.58
CA ARG A 299 -10.12 6.45 -0.07
C ARG A 299 -9.37 5.40 0.76
N PHE A 300 -8.16 5.04 0.34
CA PHE A 300 -7.32 4.09 1.06
C PHE A 300 -6.78 4.67 2.36
N GLY A 301 -6.63 5.99 2.48
CA GLY A 301 -5.84 6.61 3.56
C GLY A 301 -4.33 6.50 3.34
N ALA A 302 -3.87 6.35 2.09
CA ALA A 302 -2.47 6.30 1.71
C ALA A 302 -1.91 7.73 1.52
N SER A 303 -1.68 8.45 2.63
CA SER A 303 -1.47 9.90 2.63
C SER A 303 -0.22 10.31 1.84
N ALA A 304 0.90 9.58 1.98
CA ALA A 304 2.13 9.90 1.24
C ALA A 304 1.93 9.90 -0.28
N PHE A 305 1.25 8.87 -0.82
CA PHE A 305 0.92 8.82 -2.25
C PHE A 305 -0.12 9.87 -2.64
N ALA A 306 -1.15 10.10 -1.81
CA ALA A 306 -2.14 11.15 -2.08
C ALA A 306 -1.49 12.55 -2.15
N GLU A 307 -0.57 12.86 -1.24
CA GLU A 307 0.20 14.11 -1.25
C GLU A 307 1.09 14.22 -2.48
N ARG A 308 1.71 13.11 -2.92
CA ARG A 308 2.48 13.06 -4.17
C ARG A 308 1.60 13.38 -5.37
N VAL A 309 0.41 12.79 -5.47
CA VAL A 309 -0.57 13.13 -6.51
C VAL A 309 -0.94 14.62 -6.47
N VAL A 310 -1.17 15.20 -5.29
CA VAL A 310 -1.49 16.63 -5.15
C VAL A 310 -0.35 17.52 -5.66
N ARG A 311 0.92 17.16 -5.40
CA ARG A 311 2.07 17.90 -5.95
C ARG A 311 2.07 17.88 -7.48
N GLU A 312 1.78 16.73 -8.07
CA GLU A 312 1.74 16.55 -9.53
C GLU A 312 0.54 17.30 -10.15
N LEU A 313 -0.64 17.27 -9.54
CA LEU A 313 -1.81 18.05 -9.96
C LEU A 313 -1.53 19.55 -9.93
N ARG A 314 -0.90 20.06 -8.86
CA ARG A 314 -0.44 21.45 -8.76
C ARG A 314 0.54 21.82 -9.87
N ALA A 315 1.45 20.91 -10.22
CA ALA A 315 2.37 21.10 -11.33
C ALA A 315 1.67 21.16 -12.72
N THR A 316 0.42 20.71 -12.84
CA THR A 316 -0.41 20.94 -14.04
C THR A 316 -1.13 22.30 -14.03
N GLY A 317 -1.03 23.08 -12.95
CA GLY A 317 -1.78 24.32 -12.74
C GLY A 317 -3.17 24.12 -12.11
N GLU A 318 -3.49 22.90 -11.63
CA GLU A 318 -4.73 22.61 -10.93
C GLU A 318 -4.56 22.83 -9.41
N THR A 319 -5.48 23.58 -8.80
CA THR A 319 -5.53 23.69 -7.34
C THR A 319 -6.48 22.62 -6.80
N VAL A 320 -5.92 21.54 -6.26
CA VAL A 320 -6.69 20.49 -5.57
C VAL A 320 -7.00 20.96 -4.16
N ALA A 321 -8.28 21.05 -3.81
CA ALA A 321 -8.70 21.24 -2.42
C ALA A 321 -8.33 19.98 -1.62
N ARG A 322 -7.46 20.14 -0.62
CA ARG A 322 -7.13 19.05 0.33
C ARG A 322 -8.41 18.67 1.07
N HIS A 323 -8.80 17.40 1.01
CA HIS A 323 -10.02 16.93 1.67
C HIS A 323 -9.80 16.70 3.18
N GLY A 324 -10.69 17.31 3.99
CA GLY A 324 -11.18 16.86 5.29
C GLY A 324 -10.18 16.54 6.41
N ALA A 325 -9.56 15.35 6.36
CA ALA A 325 -8.87 14.77 7.51
C ALA A 325 -7.50 15.43 7.81
N ASP A 326 -6.73 15.77 6.77
CA ASP A 326 -5.41 16.42 6.91
C ASP A 326 -5.50 17.93 7.19
N ALA A 327 -6.62 18.53 6.81
CA ALA A 327 -6.85 19.96 6.97
C ALA A 327 -7.07 20.32 8.45
N ALA A 328 -7.67 19.41 9.22
CA ALA A 328 -7.74 19.51 10.69
C ALA A 328 -6.36 19.39 11.36
N ALA A 329 -5.43 18.60 10.80
CA ALA A 329 -4.07 18.43 11.31
C ALA A 329 -3.16 19.66 11.07
N THR A 330 -3.55 20.59 10.18
CA THR A 330 -2.82 21.84 9.92
C THR A 330 -3.30 23.04 10.74
N LEU A 331 -4.42 22.90 11.47
CA LEU A 331 -4.94 23.92 12.36
C LEU A 331 -4.20 23.88 13.70
N THR A 332 -3.90 25.06 14.27
CA THR A 332 -3.42 25.12 15.65
C THR A 332 -4.55 24.73 16.61
N ALA A 333 -4.23 24.32 17.84
CA ALA A 333 -5.25 23.95 18.83
C ALA A 333 -6.36 25.00 18.99
N GLN A 334 -5.99 26.28 18.97
CA GLN A 334 -6.93 27.40 19.06
C GLN A 334 -7.78 27.57 17.79
N GLU A 335 -7.20 27.35 16.60
CA GLU A 335 -7.93 27.38 15.34
C GLU A 335 -8.91 26.21 15.23
N THR A 336 -8.51 25.01 15.66
CA THR A 336 -9.38 23.82 15.71
C THR A 336 -10.57 24.06 16.62
N GLN A 337 -10.35 24.58 17.82
CA GLN A 337 -11.41 24.88 18.78
C GLN A 337 -12.41 25.91 18.23
N ILE A 338 -11.91 26.99 17.61
CA ILE A 338 -12.76 28.00 16.97
C ILE A 338 -13.53 27.42 15.78
N ALA A 339 -12.90 26.58 14.97
CA ALA A 339 -13.51 25.99 13.79
C ALA A 339 -14.61 24.98 14.15
N GLN A 340 -14.43 24.19 15.22
CA GLN A 340 -15.44 23.26 15.75
C GLN A 340 -16.67 24.02 16.28
N LEU A 341 -16.48 25.04 17.12
CA LEU A 341 -17.60 25.84 17.62
C LEU A 341 -18.34 26.56 16.47
N ALA A 342 -17.62 26.97 15.44
CA ALA A 342 -18.21 27.57 14.25
C ALA A 342 -18.98 26.57 13.37
N ARG A 343 -18.49 25.33 13.26
CA ARG A 343 -19.16 24.20 12.59
C ARG A 343 -20.49 23.88 13.29
N ASP A 344 -20.46 23.87 14.62
CA ASP A 344 -21.60 23.54 15.49
C ASP A 344 -22.66 24.66 15.53
N GLY A 345 -22.40 25.80 14.87
CA GLY A 345 -23.41 26.82 14.56
C GLY A 345 -23.38 28.06 15.44
N LEU A 346 -22.45 28.16 16.40
CA LEU A 346 -22.31 29.35 17.25
C LEU A 346 -21.91 30.56 16.40
N THR A 347 -22.28 31.77 16.82
CA THR A 347 -21.88 33.05 16.22
C THR A 347 -20.49 33.49 16.72
N ASN A 348 -19.84 34.42 16.04
CA ASN A 348 -18.54 34.96 16.50
C ASN A 348 -18.63 35.59 17.89
N SER A 349 -19.81 36.13 18.27
CA SER A 349 -20.03 36.70 19.59
C SER A 349 -20.07 35.64 20.69
N GLU A 350 -20.75 34.51 20.44
CA GLU A 350 -20.87 33.39 21.37
C GLU A 350 -19.54 32.65 21.52
N ILE A 351 -18.83 32.43 20.41
CA ILE A 351 -17.47 31.85 20.44
C ILE A 351 -16.52 32.76 21.21
N GLY A 352 -16.60 34.08 20.99
CA GLY A 352 -15.78 35.05 21.71
C GLY A 352 -16.05 35.04 23.21
N ALA A 353 -17.32 34.97 23.61
CA ALA A 353 -17.70 34.85 25.01
C ALA A 353 -17.20 33.54 25.65
N GLN A 354 -17.30 32.41 24.94
CA GLN A 354 -16.89 31.10 25.44
C GLN A 354 -15.37 30.94 25.55
N LEU A 355 -14.62 31.58 24.65
CA LEU A 355 -13.16 31.51 24.60
C LEU A 355 -12.47 32.73 25.23
N PHE A 356 -13.24 33.65 25.84
CA PHE A 356 -12.76 34.90 26.45
C PHE A 356 -11.89 35.75 25.50
N ILE A 357 -12.31 35.85 24.23
CA ILE A 357 -11.64 36.65 23.19
C ILE A 357 -12.66 37.53 22.45
N SER A 358 -12.19 38.60 21.80
CA SER A 358 -13.10 39.49 21.07
C SER A 358 -13.73 38.78 19.85
N PRO A 359 -14.98 39.12 19.46
CA PRO A 359 -15.60 38.58 18.24
C PRO A 359 -14.78 38.85 16.97
N HIS A 360 -14.03 39.96 16.95
CA HIS A 360 -13.11 40.31 15.87
C HIS A 360 -11.90 39.36 15.82
N THR A 361 -11.40 38.93 16.99
CA THR A 361 -10.33 37.92 17.07
C THR A 361 -10.80 36.57 16.53
N VAL A 362 -12.04 36.17 16.85
CA VAL A 362 -12.67 34.97 16.28
C VAL A 362 -12.77 35.06 14.75
N GLU A 363 -13.21 36.20 14.22
CA GLU A 363 -13.30 36.42 12.77
C GLU A 363 -11.92 36.29 12.09
N TRP A 364 -10.89 36.87 12.70
CA TRP A 364 -9.52 36.77 12.19
C TRP A 364 -9.01 35.32 12.15
N HIS A 365 -9.25 34.54 13.22
CA HIS A 365 -8.89 33.12 13.23
C HIS A 365 -9.68 32.33 12.17
N LEU A 366 -10.98 32.60 12.02
CA LEU A 366 -11.80 31.93 11.00
C LEU A 366 -11.33 32.24 9.57
N ARG A 367 -10.86 33.45 9.28
CA ARG A 367 -10.25 33.76 7.98
C ARG A 367 -9.01 32.90 7.73
N LYS A 368 -8.16 32.71 8.74
CA LYS A 368 -6.99 31.83 8.62
C LYS A 368 -7.38 30.37 8.46
N VAL A 369 -8.37 29.91 9.20
CA VAL A 369 -8.95 28.56 9.08
C VAL A 369 -9.46 28.34 7.66
N TYR A 370 -10.21 29.28 7.08
CA TYR A 370 -10.73 29.17 5.71
C TYR A 370 -9.63 29.03 4.67
N VAL A 371 -8.57 29.84 4.78
CA VAL A 371 -7.39 29.75 3.91
C VAL A 371 -6.68 28.40 4.07
N LYS A 372 -6.51 27.92 5.31
CA LYS A 372 -5.85 26.63 5.61
C LYS A 372 -6.67 25.43 5.13
N LEU A 373 -7.99 25.49 5.28
CA LEU A 373 -8.94 24.44 4.88
C LEU A 373 -9.37 24.56 3.39
N GLY A 374 -8.96 25.61 2.68
CA GLY A 374 -9.30 25.81 1.26
C GLY A 374 -10.79 26.08 1.00
N ILE A 375 -11.52 26.63 1.98
CA ILE A 375 -12.96 26.93 1.89
C ILE A 375 -13.21 28.44 1.85
N THR A 376 -14.34 28.85 1.29
CA THR A 376 -14.72 30.27 1.17
C THR A 376 -15.90 30.69 2.05
N SER A 377 -16.50 29.73 2.76
CA SER A 377 -17.74 29.94 3.50
C SER A 377 -17.78 29.14 4.80
N ARG A 378 -18.29 29.77 5.87
CA ARG A 378 -18.57 29.13 7.16
C ARG A 378 -19.42 27.87 7.02
N ARG A 379 -20.37 27.87 6.08
CA ARG A 379 -21.28 26.73 5.87
C ARG A 379 -20.53 25.45 5.47
N LEU A 380 -19.40 25.61 4.77
CA LEU A 380 -18.58 24.49 4.33
C LEU A 380 -17.83 23.83 5.48
N LEU A 381 -17.71 24.47 6.66
CA LEU A 381 -17.10 23.86 7.84
C LEU A 381 -17.79 22.55 8.25
N ARG A 382 -19.10 22.41 8.07
CA ARG A 382 -19.83 21.14 8.36
C ARG A 382 -19.53 20.01 7.38
N THR A 383 -18.90 20.33 6.26
CA THR A 383 -18.59 19.39 5.20
C THR A 383 -17.12 19.00 5.23
N VAL A 384 -16.25 19.87 5.74
CA VAL A 384 -14.79 19.66 5.77
C VAL A 384 -14.22 19.33 7.16
N LEU A 385 -15.01 19.46 8.23
CA LEU A 385 -14.72 19.06 9.62
C LEU A 385 -15.88 18.25 10.17
#